data_AF-A0A231PLY3-F1
#
_entry.id   AF-A0A231PLY3-F1
#
_cell.length_a   1.000
_cell.length_b   1.000
_cell.length_c   1.000
_cell.angle_alpha   90.00
_cell.angle_beta   90.00
_cell.angle_gamma   90.00
#
_symmetry.space_group_name_H-M   'P 1'
#
loop_
_entity.id
_entity.type
_entity.pdbx_description
1 polymer ?
#
loop_
_entity_poly.entity_id
_entity_poly.type
_entity_poly.pdbx_seq_one_letter_code
_entity_poly.pdbx_strand_id
1 'polypeptide(L)' 'MTLPKPLKNALIVALTYVCVVLIMRYRRDGMDWGPALLIGLLVTPLALLLSAGRDRLMAKATSAGRRARARRRGEAAE' A
#
# COMPACT_ATOMS: atom_id res chain seq x y z
N MET A 1 9.39 15.09 -8.53
CA MET A 1 8.25 15.49 -7.67
C MET A 1 7.87 14.30 -6.78
N THR A 2 8.16 14.36 -5.49
CA THR A 2 7.83 13.28 -4.53
C THR A 2 6.42 13.50 -4.00
N LEU A 3 5.53 12.52 -4.20
CA LEU A 3 4.15 12.58 -3.70
C LEU A 3 4.16 12.73 -2.17
N PRO A 4 3.40 13.68 -1.59
CA PRO A 4 3.29 13.82 -0.14
C PRO A 4 2.86 12.48 0.48
N LYS A 5 3.53 12.05 1.55
CA LYS A 5 3.18 10.83 2.30
C LYS A 5 1.67 10.68 2.59
N PRO A 6 0.95 11.71 3.06
CA PRO A 6 -0.49 11.57 3.30
C PRO A 6 -1.28 11.34 2.01
N LEU A 7 -0.90 12.00 0.90
CA LEU A 7 -1.57 11.84 -0.39
C LEU A 7 -1.38 10.43 -0.96
N LYS A 8 -0.17 9.88 -0.83
CA LYS A 8 0.12 8.50 -1.24
C LYS A 8 -0.74 7.49 -0.46
N ASN A 9 -0.87 7.68 0.85
CA ASN A 9 -1.70 6.80 1.69
C ASN A 9 -3.18 6.94 1.35
N ALA A 10 -3.68 8.17 1.17
CA ALA A 10 -5.05 8.42 0.74
C ALA A 10 -5.35 7.73 -0.60
N LEU A 11 -4.42 7.79 -1.56
CA LEU A 11 -4.57 7.12 -2.85
C LEU A 11 -4.64 5.60 -2.70
N ILE A 12 -3.77 5.01 -1.88
CA ILE A 12 -3.75 3.55 -1.65
C ILE A 12 -5.06 3.10 -0.98
N VAL A 13 -5.53 3.83 0.02
CA VAL A 13 -6.79 3.54 0.71
C VAL A 13 -7.96 3.63 -0.28
N ALA A 14 -8.02 4.70 -1.08
CA ALA A 14 -9.07 4.88 -2.08
C ALA A 14 -9.06 3.77 -3.13
N LEU A 15 -7.89 3.41 -3.66
CA LEU A 15 -7.77 2.35 -4.66
C LEU A 15 -8.19 0.99 -4.09
N THR A 16 -7.78 0.69 -2.86
CA THR A 16 -8.12 -0.57 -2.17
C THR A 16 -9.62 -0.66 -1.94
N TYR A 17 -10.23 0.44 -1.48
CA TYR A 17 -11.67 0.55 -1.27
C TYR A 17 -12.44 0.27 -2.56
N VAL A 18 -12.08 0.96 -3.65
CA VAL A 18 -12.74 0.81 -4.96
C VAL A 18 -12.57 -0.62 -5.49
N CYS A 19 -11.37 -1.21 -5.42
CA CYS A 19 -11.15 -2.59 -5.84
C CYS A 19 -11.99 -3.59 -5.05
N VAL A 20 -12.09 -3.45 -3.72
CA VAL A 20 -12.87 -4.36 -2.88
C VAL A 20 -14.36 -4.25 -3.17
N VAL A 21 -14.88 -3.02 -3.28
CA VAL A 21 -16.29 -2.78 -3.62
C VAL A 21 -16.61 -3.37 -5.00
N LEU A 22 -15.75 -3.15 -6.00
CA LEU A 22 -15.93 -3.69 -7.35
C LEU A 22 -15.86 -5.22 -7.37
N ILE A 23 -14.91 -5.84 -6.67
CA ILE A 23 -14.81 -7.31 -6.59
C ILE A 23 -16.04 -7.90 -5.91
N MET A 24 -16.52 -7.31 -4.81
CA MET A 24 -17.74 -7.74 -4.12
C MET A 24 -18.98 -7.59 -5.01
N ARG A 25 -19.05 -6.50 -5.77
CA ARG A 25 -20.19 -6.19 -6.64
C ARG A 25 -20.24 -7.04 -7.91
N TYR A 26 -19.09 -7.34 -8.51
CA TYR A 26 -18.96 -8.09 -9.77
C TYR A 26 -18.63 -9.58 -9.57
N ARG A 27 -18.48 -10.06 -8.33
CA ARG A 27 -18.47 -11.50 -8.07
C ARG A 27 -19.81 -12.12 -8.49
N ARG A 28 -19.75 -13.39 -8.88
CA ARG A 28 -20.80 -14.19 -9.54
C ARG A 28 -22.23 -14.12 -8.96
N ASP A 29 -22.37 -13.72 -7.69
CA ASP A 29 -23.66 -13.60 -6.98
C ASP A 29 -24.04 -12.14 -6.60
N GLY A 30 -23.30 -11.14 -7.09
CA GLY A 30 -23.61 -9.71 -7.05
C GLY A 30 -24.16 -9.19 -5.72
N MET A 31 -23.29 -8.89 -4.76
CA MET A 31 -23.70 -8.32 -3.46
C MET A 31 -24.30 -6.92 -3.62
N ASP A 32 -25.39 -6.65 -2.89
CA ASP A 32 -26.04 -5.34 -2.88
C ASP A 32 -25.10 -4.22 -2.41
N TRP A 33 -25.38 -2.99 -2.88
CA TRP A 33 -24.56 -1.81 -2.61
C TRP A 33 -24.33 -1.56 -1.11
N GLY A 34 -25.35 -1.79 -0.28
CA GLY A 34 -25.27 -1.59 1.17
C GLY A 34 -24.15 -2.40 1.84
N PRO A 35 -24.20 -3.75 1.78
CA PRO A 35 -23.15 -4.59 2.36
C PRO A 35 -21.77 -4.39 1.70
N ALA A 36 -21.71 -4.11 0.40
CA ALA A 36 -20.44 -3.81 -0.28
C ALA A 36 -19.75 -2.55 0.28
N LEU A 37 -20.51 -1.47 0.53
CA LEU A 37 -20.01 -0.23 1.12
C LEU A 37 -19.57 -0.43 2.59
N LEU A 38 -20.31 -1.23 3.36
CA LEU A 38 -19.99 -1.59 4.75
C LEU A 38 -18.68 -2.39 4.85
N ILE A 39 -18.50 -3.38 3.97
CA ILE A 39 -17.25 -4.15 3.89
C ILE A 39 -16.10 -3.25 3.46
N GLY A 40 -16.31 -2.36 2.48
CA GLY A 40 -15.31 -1.36 2.11
C GLY A 40 -14.91 -0.48 3.31
N LEU A 41 -15.88 -0.05 4.12
CA LEU A 41 -15.62 0.75 5.32
C LEU A 41 -14.79 -0.02 6.35
N LEU A 42 -15.10 -1.31 6.58
CA LEU A 42 -14.32 -2.21 7.44
C LEU A 42 -12.91 -2.49 6.91
N VAL A 43 -12.70 -2.47 5.60
CA VAL A 43 -11.38 -2.66 4.98
C VAL A 43 -10.51 -1.40 5.07
N THR A 44 -11.12 -0.22 5.20
CA THR A 44 -10.42 1.06 5.33
C THR A 44 -9.37 1.09 6.46
N PRO A 45 -9.67 0.69 7.71
CA PRO A 45 -8.65 0.61 8.77
C PRO A 45 -7.59 -0.47 8.48
N LEU A 46 -7.96 -1.57 7.81
CA LEU A 46 -7.02 -2.59 7.38
C LEU A 46 -6.01 -2.05 6.36
N ALA A 47 -6.48 -1.26 5.40
CA ALA A 47 -5.65 -0.61 4.38
C ALA A 47 -4.69 0.42 5.00
N LEU A 48 -5.15 1.16 6.02
CA LEU A 48 -4.29 2.07 6.79
C LEU A 48 -3.20 1.30 7.55
N LEU A 49 -3.53 0.17 8.19
CA LEU A 49 -2.57 -0.70 8.86
C LEU A 49 -1.53 -1.27 7.89
N LEU A 50 -1.98 -1.77 6.74
CA LEU A 50 -1.11 -2.29 5.68
C LEU A 50 -0.18 -1.21 5.14
N SER A 51 -0.67 0.02 4.97
CA SER A 51 0.15 1.15 4.53
C SER A 51 1.26 1.47 5.54
N ALA A 52 0.94 1.47 6.83
CA ALA A 52 1.92 1.67 7.90
C ALA A 52 2.98 0.54 7.92
N GLY A 53 2.57 -0.71 7.72
CA GLY A 53 3.46 -1.85 7.59
C GLY A 53 4.37 -1.76 6.36
N ARG A 54 3.83 -1.30 5.23
CA ARG A 54 4.56 -1.13 3.97
C ARG A 54 5.64 -0.06 4.08
N ASP A 55 5.37 1.05 4.77
CA ASP A 55 6.37 2.09 5.01
C ASP A 55 7.54 1.56 5.87
N ARG A 56 7.28 0.70 6.86
CA ARG A 56 8.34 0.02 7.64
C ARG A 56 9.17 -0.92 6.77
N LEU A 57 8.55 -1.69 5.88
CA LEU A 57 9.24 -2.57 4.94
C LEU A 57 10.06 -1.78 3.91
N MET A 58 9.53 -0.68 3.39
CA MET A 58 10.25 0.20 2.47
C MET A 58 11.44 0.89 3.15
N ALA A 59 11.32 1.26 4.43
CA ALA A 59 12.46 1.76 5.20
C ALA A 59 13.57 0.70 5.34
N LYS A 60 13.20 -0.57 5.57
CA LYS A 60 14.15 -1.70 5.57
C LYS A 60 14.77 -1.94 4.19
N ALA A 61 13.99 -1.88 3.11
CA ALA A 61 14.52 -2.04 1.75
C ALA A 61 15.48 -0.89 1.38
N THR A 62 15.17 0.34 1.80
CA THR A 62 16.03 1.51 1.59
C THR A 62 17.34 1.39 2.35
N SER A 63 17.31 0.89 3.60
CA SER A 63 18.54 0.67 4.37
C SER A 63 19.38 -0.48 3.80
N ALA A 64 18.75 -1.56 3.32
CA ALA A 64 19.42 -2.63 2.60
C ALA A 64 20.07 -2.14 1.28
N GLY A 65 19.35 -1.33 0.51
CA GLY A 65 19.88 -0.70 -0.70
C GLY A 65 21.03 0.27 -0.44
N ARG A 66 20.99 1.04 0.66
CA ARG A 66 22.11 1.89 1.08
C ARG A 66 23.35 1.07 1.46
N ARG A 67 23.18 -0.05 2.17
CA ARG A 67 24.30 -0.97 2.49
C ARG A 67 24.88 -1.62 1.24
N ALA A 68 24.04 -2.05 0.30
CA ALA A 68 24.48 -2.63 -0.96
C ALA A 68 25.25 -1.62 -1.84
N ARG A 69 24.79 -0.36 -1.90
CA ARG A 69 25.51 0.72 -2.61
C ARG A 69 26.82 1.12 -1.91
N ALA A 70 26.87 1.09 -0.58
CA ALA A 70 28.09 1.36 0.17
C ALA A 70 29.15 0.28 -0.08
N ARG A 71 28.78 -1.01 -0.14
CA ARG A 71 29.68 -2.10 -0.52
C ARG A 71 30.25 -1.92 -1.92
N ARG A 72 29.41 -1.61 -2.91
CA ARG A 72 29.85 -1.34 -4.29
C ARG A 72 30.75 -0.11 -4.44
N ARG A 73 30.64 0.88 -3.55
CA ARG A 73 31.55 2.05 -3.52
C ARG A 73 32.87 1.74 -2.82
N GLY A 74 32.87 0.82 -1.85
CA GLY A 74 34.09 0.29 -1.24
C GLY A 74 34.90 -0.56 -2.22
N GLU A 75 34.22 -1.42 -3.00
CA GLU A 75 34.83 -2.24 -4.07
C GLU A 75 35.32 -1.43 -5.28
N ALA A 76 34.90 -0.17 -5.43
CA ALA A 76 35.38 0.74 -6.49
C ALA A 76 36.54 1.64 -6.02
N ALA A 77 36.97 1.51 -4.76
CA ALA A 77 38.04 2.29 -4.16
C ALA A 77 39.31 1.45 -3.87
N GLU A 78 39.28 0.15 -4.19
CA GLU A 78 40.46 -0.73 -4.37
C GLU A 78 40.71 -0.94 -5.87
#